data_AF-A0A1A0WDM9-F1
#
_entry.id   AF-A0A1A0WDM9-F1
#
_cell.length_a   1.000
_cell.length_b   1.000
_cell.length_c   1.000
_cell.angle_alpha   90.00
_cell.angle_beta   90.00
_cell.angle_gamma   90.00
#
_symmetry.space_group_name_H-M   'P 1'
#
loop_
_entity.id
_entity.type
_entity.pdbx_description
1 polymer ?
#
loop_
_entity_poly.entity_id
_entity_poly.type
_entity_poly.pdbx_seq_one_letter_code
_entity_poly.pdbx_strand_id
1 'polypeptide(L)'
;MNKHQHHRRSADEAAEWFAGRLPDTWFTGDPTVIVDREEITVIGRLPDPEEAETKARASGRASRFREETRGERMRIADEAQGRFDRKVSWGVEIGTGVGDGDDVERILFTHIAVPVMTRLKQPERQVLDTLVDAGVARSRSDALAWSVRLVGQHTEEWLDKLRDAMKAVDDLRAEGPGS
;
A
#
# COMPACT_ATOMS: atom_id res chain seq x y z
N MET A 1 0.06 6.47 26.66
CA MET A 1 0.67 6.16 25.34
C MET A 1 -0.43 6.07 24.29
N ASN A 2 -0.30 6.75 23.15
CA ASN A 2 -1.41 6.92 22.18
C ASN A 2 -1.47 5.75 21.17
N LYS A 3 -2.66 5.28 20.76
CA LYS A 3 -2.83 4.14 19.83
C LYS A 3 -2.06 4.32 18.51
N HIS A 4 -1.96 5.54 18.01
CA HIS A 4 -1.21 5.86 16.80
C HIS A 4 0.30 5.60 16.91
N GLN A 5 0.90 5.84 18.09
CA GLN A 5 2.32 5.52 18.32
C GLN A 5 2.56 4.01 18.36
N HIS A 6 1.61 3.24 18.88
CA HIS A 6 1.70 1.77 18.92
C HIS A 6 1.62 1.14 17.53
N HIS A 7 0.77 1.69 16.65
CA HIS A 7 0.65 1.26 15.26
C HIS A 7 1.91 1.58 14.45
N ARG A 8 2.47 2.77 14.62
CA ARG A 8 3.73 3.17 13.94
C ARG A 8 4.90 2.26 14.34
N ARG A 9 5.08 2.00 15.64
CA ARG A 9 6.12 1.08 16.13
C ARG A 9 5.96 -0.34 15.59
N SER A 10 4.71 -0.83 15.48
CA SER A 10 4.44 -2.14 14.87
C SER A 10 4.78 -2.17 13.37
N ALA A 11 4.67 -1.04 12.67
CA ALA A 11 5.06 -0.93 11.27
C ALA A 11 6.59 -0.94 11.11
N ASP A 12 7.30 -0.14 11.92
CA ASP A 12 8.76 -0.08 11.90
C ASP A 12 9.38 -1.44 12.27
N GLU A 13 8.85 -2.10 13.31
CA GLU A 13 9.29 -3.44 13.71
C GLU A 13 9.03 -4.50 12.64
N ALA A 14 7.88 -4.42 11.94
CA ALA A 14 7.60 -5.32 10.83
C ALA A 14 8.58 -5.08 9.68
N ALA A 15 8.87 -3.83 9.34
CA ALA A 15 9.83 -3.48 8.29
C ALA A 15 11.22 -4.05 8.59
N GLU A 16 11.75 -3.82 9.79
CA GLU A 16 13.06 -4.36 10.23
C GLU A 16 13.08 -5.90 10.21
N TRP A 17 11.99 -6.53 10.66
CA TRP A 17 11.90 -8.00 10.64
C TRP A 17 11.92 -8.57 9.22
N PHE A 18 11.17 -7.97 8.30
CA PHE A 18 11.17 -8.42 6.89
C PHE A 18 12.51 -8.17 6.21
N ALA A 19 13.15 -7.02 6.45
CA ALA A 19 14.49 -6.72 5.93
C ALA A 19 15.52 -7.78 6.36
N GLY A 20 15.48 -8.23 7.62
CA GLY A 20 16.35 -9.29 8.11
C GLY A 20 15.92 -10.73 7.74
N ARG A 21 14.64 -10.95 7.41
CA ARG A 21 14.09 -12.29 7.19
C ARG A 21 14.07 -12.73 5.73
N LEU A 22 13.94 -11.78 4.79
CA LEU A 22 13.86 -12.08 3.38
C LEU A 22 15.22 -12.52 2.82
N PRO A 23 15.24 -13.42 1.81
CA PRO A 23 16.47 -13.71 1.07
C PRO A 23 17.03 -12.44 0.41
N ASP A 24 18.33 -12.22 0.58
CA ASP A 24 19.10 -11.11 -0.02
C ASP A 24 19.09 -11.10 -1.56
N THR A 25 18.82 -12.25 -2.17
CA THR A 25 18.73 -12.41 -3.62
C THR A 25 17.41 -11.96 -4.24
N TRP A 26 16.38 -11.66 -3.46
CA TRP A 26 15.05 -11.36 -4.00
C TRP A 26 14.92 -9.95 -4.55
N PHE A 27 15.47 -8.97 -3.84
CA PHE A 27 15.19 -7.56 -4.07
C PHE A 27 16.44 -6.69 -4.08
N THR A 28 16.35 -5.56 -4.78
CA THR A 28 17.34 -4.49 -4.70
C THR A 28 17.05 -3.66 -3.46
N GLY A 29 17.74 -4.00 -2.36
CA GLY A 29 17.58 -3.35 -1.05
C GLY A 29 16.38 -3.86 -0.25
N ASP A 30 16.08 -3.15 0.84
CA ASP A 30 14.99 -3.53 1.75
C ASP A 30 13.62 -3.37 1.08
N PRO A 31 12.65 -4.25 1.39
CA PRO A 31 11.30 -4.10 0.89
C PRO A 31 10.62 -2.88 1.52
N THR A 32 9.69 -2.29 0.77
CA THR A 32 8.66 -1.43 1.35
C THR A 32 7.66 -2.31 2.11
N VAL A 33 7.46 -2.03 3.40
CA VAL A 33 6.50 -2.71 4.26
C VAL A 33 5.43 -1.73 4.71
N ILE A 34 4.18 -1.99 4.33
CA ILE A 34 3.02 -1.17 4.68
C ILE A 34 2.17 -1.97 5.66
N VAL A 35 1.83 -1.38 6.80
CA VAL A 35 1.03 -2.05 7.84
C VAL A 35 -0.23 -1.24 8.12
N ASP A 36 -1.39 -1.86 7.92
CA ASP A 36 -2.67 -1.34 8.37
C ASP A 36 -3.28 -2.24 9.47
N ARG A 37 -4.58 -2.08 9.74
CA ARG A 37 -5.24 -2.83 10.81
C ARG A 37 -5.51 -4.29 10.43
N GLU A 38 -5.50 -4.66 9.15
CA GLU A 38 -5.93 -5.95 8.67
C GLU A 38 -4.80 -6.72 7.96
N GLU A 39 -3.88 -6.03 7.29
CA GLU A 39 -2.78 -6.60 6.54
C GLU A 39 -1.42 -5.92 6.76
N ILE A 40 -0.37 -6.69 6.48
CA ILE A 40 0.98 -6.24 6.18
C ILE A 40 1.21 -6.50 4.70
N THR A 41 1.52 -5.46 3.92
CA THR A 41 1.84 -5.58 2.50
C THR A 41 3.33 -5.35 2.29
N VAL A 42 4.01 -6.38 1.80
CA VAL A 42 5.46 -6.40 1.54
C VAL A 42 5.71 -6.27 0.04
N ILE A 43 6.46 -5.26 -0.36
CA ILE A 43 6.73 -4.92 -1.76
C ILE A 43 8.22 -4.74 -1.94
N GLY A 44 8.85 -5.58 -2.74
CA GLY A 44 10.28 -5.46 -3.04
C GLY A 44 10.54 -5.07 -4.50
N ARG A 45 11.56 -4.23 -4.72
CA ARG A 45 12.03 -3.87 -6.06
C ARG A 45 12.82 -5.03 -6.65
N LEU A 46 12.37 -5.61 -7.76
CA LEU A 46 13.15 -6.63 -8.45
C LEU A 46 14.40 -6.00 -9.08
N PRO A 47 15.51 -6.76 -9.18
CA PRO A 47 16.70 -6.31 -9.89
C PRO A 47 16.37 -5.83 -11.31
N ASP A 48 16.92 -4.71 -11.72
CA ASP A 48 16.75 -4.20 -13.08
C ASP A 48 17.49 -5.11 -14.09
N PRO A 49 16.99 -5.25 -15.32
CA PRO A 49 17.64 -6.06 -16.33
C PRO A 49 18.94 -5.39 -16.79
N GLU A 50 19.91 -6.18 -17.25
CA GLU A 50 21.19 -5.64 -17.76
C GLU A 50 21.01 -4.79 -19.03
N GLU A 51 19.97 -5.08 -19.81
CA GLU A 51 19.61 -4.34 -21.03
C GLU A 51 18.18 -3.78 -20.91
N ALA A 52 17.91 -2.68 -21.63
CA ALA A 52 16.57 -2.14 -21.73
C ALA A 52 15.59 -3.22 -22.22
N GLU A 53 14.55 -3.50 -21.44
CA GLU A 53 13.57 -4.53 -21.76
C GLU A 53 12.19 -3.94 -22.05
N THR A 54 11.38 -4.68 -22.79
CA THR A 54 10.00 -4.27 -23.05
C THR A 54 9.11 -4.55 -21.84
N LYS A 55 8.00 -3.82 -21.68
CA LYS A 55 6.98 -4.06 -20.64
C LYS A 55 6.53 -5.53 -20.55
N ALA A 56 6.44 -6.21 -21.70
CA ALA A 56 6.08 -7.63 -21.74
C ALA A 56 7.14 -8.53 -21.08
N ARG A 57 8.43 -8.23 -21.26
CA ARG A 57 9.52 -8.94 -20.58
C ARG A 57 9.50 -8.66 -19.08
N ALA A 58 9.33 -7.40 -18.68
CA ALA A 58 9.22 -7.00 -17.28
C ALA A 58 8.07 -7.73 -16.55
N SER A 59 6.89 -7.76 -17.17
CA SER A 59 5.73 -8.54 -16.67
C SER A 59 6.01 -10.05 -16.58
N GLY A 60 6.75 -10.60 -17.55
CA GLY A 60 7.20 -11.99 -17.52
C GLY A 60 8.15 -12.30 -16.36
N ARG A 61 9.09 -11.39 -16.05
CA ARG A 61 9.99 -11.53 -14.89
C ARG A 61 9.24 -11.46 -13.57
N ALA A 62 8.31 -10.50 -13.43
CA ALA A 62 7.44 -10.42 -12.25
C ALA A 62 6.62 -11.71 -12.05
N SER A 63 6.06 -12.25 -13.14
CA SER A 63 5.28 -13.50 -13.11
C SER A 63 6.13 -14.71 -12.74
N ARG A 64 7.36 -14.81 -13.30
CA ARG A 64 8.33 -15.85 -12.94
C ARG A 64 8.67 -15.79 -11.46
N PHE A 65 9.08 -14.62 -10.97
CA PHE A 65 9.42 -14.40 -9.57
C PHE A 65 8.26 -14.80 -8.65
N ARG A 66 7.03 -14.40 -8.99
CA ARG A 66 5.83 -14.74 -8.23
C ARG A 66 5.70 -16.25 -8.02
N GLU A 67 5.87 -17.04 -9.08
CA GLU A 67 5.67 -18.49 -9.00
C GLU A 67 6.86 -19.20 -8.35
N GLU A 68 8.10 -18.84 -8.72
CA GLU A 68 9.32 -19.46 -8.17
C GLU A 68 9.48 -19.21 -6.66
N THR A 69 9.07 -18.04 -6.15
CA THR A 69 9.18 -17.69 -4.72
C THR A 69 7.96 -18.06 -3.87
N ARG A 70 6.89 -18.57 -4.48
CA ARG A 70 5.58 -18.74 -3.81
C ARG A 70 5.68 -19.53 -2.50
N GLY A 71 6.38 -20.66 -2.52
CA GLY A 71 6.53 -21.53 -1.35
C GLY A 71 7.21 -20.84 -0.17
N GLU A 72 8.29 -20.11 -0.44
CA GLU A 72 9.03 -19.39 0.58
C GLU A 72 8.27 -18.15 1.08
N ARG A 73 7.61 -17.39 0.20
CA ARG A 73 6.74 -16.28 0.59
C ARG A 73 5.62 -16.73 1.52
N MET A 74 5.03 -17.91 1.29
CA MET A 74 4.01 -18.46 2.18
C MET A 74 4.58 -18.80 3.56
N ARG A 75 5.76 -19.44 3.64
CA ARG A 75 6.41 -19.74 4.93
C ARG A 75 6.71 -18.47 5.74
N ILE A 76 7.29 -17.46 5.08
CA ILE A 76 7.60 -16.17 5.71
C ILE A 76 6.32 -15.47 6.15
N ALA A 77 5.26 -15.51 5.34
CA ALA A 77 3.97 -14.96 5.69
C ALA A 77 3.37 -15.63 6.94
N ASP A 78 3.48 -16.95 7.07
CA ASP A 78 2.97 -17.68 8.24
C ASP A 78 3.74 -17.33 9.52
N GLU A 79 5.08 -17.20 9.43
CA GLU A 79 5.91 -16.73 10.54
C GLU A 79 5.54 -15.30 10.97
N ALA A 80 5.41 -14.39 10.00
CA ALA A 80 5.02 -13.01 10.23
C ALA A 80 3.60 -12.91 10.83
N GLN A 81 2.65 -13.70 10.33
CA GLN A 81 1.29 -13.77 10.87
C GLN A 81 1.31 -14.21 12.34
N GLY A 82 2.11 -15.21 12.70
CA GLY A 82 2.27 -15.65 14.09
C GLY A 82 2.88 -14.59 15.00
N ARG A 83 3.72 -13.71 14.44
CA ARG A 83 4.38 -12.62 15.19
C ARG A 83 3.52 -11.37 15.33
N PHE A 84 2.90 -10.92 14.25
CA PHE A 84 2.27 -9.60 14.14
C PHE A 84 0.74 -9.65 14.16
N ASP A 85 0.13 -10.83 14.15
CA ASP A 85 -1.33 -11.04 14.14
C ASP A 85 -2.03 -10.30 12.99
N ARG A 86 -1.41 -10.31 11.81
CA ARG A 86 -1.90 -9.68 10.58
C ARG A 86 -1.64 -10.54 9.38
N LYS A 87 -2.57 -10.55 8.42
CA LYS A 87 -2.37 -11.24 7.14
C LYS A 87 -1.24 -10.60 6.36
N VAL A 88 -0.49 -11.39 5.60
CA VAL A 88 0.61 -10.88 4.76
C VAL A 88 0.23 -10.95 3.30
N SER A 89 0.36 -9.81 2.66
CA SER A 89 0.14 -9.55 1.25
C SER A 89 1.49 -9.25 0.58
N TRP A 90 1.64 -9.63 -0.68
CA TRP A 90 2.92 -9.55 -1.39
C TRP A 90 2.76 -8.80 -2.70
N GLY A 91 3.76 -8.00 -3.04
CA GLY A 91 3.92 -7.42 -4.34
C GLY A 91 5.38 -7.22 -4.71
N VAL A 92 5.59 -6.71 -5.92
CA VAL A 92 6.89 -6.31 -6.41
C VAL A 92 6.82 -4.98 -7.13
N GLU A 93 7.96 -4.35 -7.24
CA GLU A 93 8.21 -3.19 -8.09
C GLU A 93 9.15 -3.58 -9.22
N ILE A 94 8.81 -3.21 -10.44
CA ILE A 94 9.62 -3.46 -11.64
C ILE A 94 9.83 -2.16 -12.42
N GLY A 95 11.05 -1.93 -12.91
CA GLY A 95 11.28 -0.88 -13.90
C GLY A 95 10.52 -1.20 -15.20
N THR A 96 9.83 -0.23 -15.78
CA THR A 96 8.99 -0.45 -16.99
C THR A 96 9.64 -0.05 -18.31
N GLY A 97 10.87 0.48 -18.26
CA GLY A 97 11.80 0.58 -19.38
C GLY A 97 11.22 1.08 -20.71
N VAL A 98 10.84 2.36 -20.81
CA VAL A 98 11.02 3.25 -21.99
C VAL A 98 10.86 4.70 -21.49
N GLY A 99 11.97 5.43 -21.28
CA GLY A 99 11.96 6.88 -20.97
C GLY A 99 13.06 7.32 -20.01
N ASP A 100 13.39 8.62 -20.00
CA ASP A 100 14.37 9.31 -19.14
C ASP A 100 14.00 9.33 -17.63
N GLY A 101 13.08 8.47 -17.21
CA GLY A 101 12.49 8.45 -15.87
C GLY A 101 12.59 7.09 -15.19
N ASP A 102 12.71 7.14 -13.86
CA ASP A 102 12.68 5.98 -12.93
C ASP A 102 11.24 5.44 -12.81
N ASP A 103 10.60 5.13 -13.94
CA ASP A 103 9.20 4.70 -14.02
C ASP A 103 9.07 3.24 -13.56
N VAL A 104 8.72 3.10 -12.28
CA VAL A 104 8.49 1.82 -11.61
C VAL A 104 7.01 1.46 -11.62
N GLU A 105 6.69 0.23 -12.02
CA GLU A 105 5.36 -0.35 -11.89
C GLU A 105 5.29 -1.27 -10.68
N ARG A 106 4.28 -1.05 -9.85
CA ARG A 106 3.97 -1.88 -8.68
C ARG A 106 2.91 -2.92 -9.02
N ILE A 107 3.24 -4.20 -8.80
CA ILE A 107 2.36 -5.34 -9.06
C ILE A 107 2.12 -6.09 -7.75
N LEU A 108 0.87 -6.09 -7.29
CA LEU A 108 0.46 -6.91 -6.14
C LEU A 108 0.12 -8.35 -6.59
N PHE A 109 0.72 -9.34 -5.94
CA PHE A 109 0.43 -10.75 -6.16
C PHE A 109 -0.72 -11.25 -5.31
N THR A 110 -0.77 -10.79 -4.05
CA THR A 110 -1.81 -11.11 -3.07
C THR A 110 -2.17 -9.84 -2.30
N HIS A 111 -3.47 -9.68 -2.03
CA HIS A 111 -4.04 -8.65 -1.18
C HIS A 111 -5.32 -9.19 -0.56
N ILE A 112 -5.72 -8.70 0.62
CA ILE A 112 -6.99 -9.11 1.22
C ILE A 112 -8.11 -8.14 0.84
N ALA A 113 -9.31 -8.67 0.62
CA ALA A 113 -10.53 -7.88 0.55
C ALA A 113 -11.23 -7.96 1.90
N VAL A 114 -11.31 -6.84 2.62
CA VAL A 114 -11.94 -6.78 3.94
C VAL A 114 -13.37 -6.23 3.82
N PRO A 115 -14.34 -6.78 4.58
CA PRO A 115 -15.70 -6.24 4.57
C PRO A 115 -15.76 -4.83 5.19
N VAL A 116 -16.14 -3.82 4.41
CA VAL A 116 -16.26 -2.42 4.89
C VAL A 116 -17.71 -1.96 5.04
N MET A 117 -18.64 -2.52 4.25
CA MET A 117 -20.01 -2.00 4.16
C MET A 117 -20.89 -2.18 5.41
N THR A 118 -20.50 -3.04 6.35
CA THR A 118 -21.38 -3.48 7.46
C THR A 118 -21.72 -2.37 8.46
N ARG A 119 -21.00 -1.23 8.44
CA ARG A 119 -21.27 -0.08 9.32
C ARG A 119 -22.00 1.09 8.67
N LEU A 120 -22.18 1.08 7.35
CA LEU A 120 -22.86 2.17 6.63
C LEU A 120 -24.33 2.25 7.06
N LYS A 121 -24.85 3.44 7.35
CA LYS A 121 -26.27 3.66 7.66
C LYS A 121 -27.06 3.75 6.37
N GLN A 122 -28.38 3.90 6.51
CA GLN A 122 -29.28 3.92 5.35
C GLN A 122 -28.93 5.04 4.34
N PRO A 123 -28.64 6.29 4.77
CA PRO A 123 -28.31 7.35 3.82
C PRO A 123 -27.05 7.06 3.00
N GLU A 124 -25.98 6.54 3.60
CA GLU A 124 -24.77 6.21 2.85
C GLU A 124 -25.03 5.05 1.88
N ARG A 125 -25.85 4.07 2.26
CA ARG A 125 -26.24 2.98 1.36
C ARG A 125 -27.05 3.46 0.16
N GLN A 126 -27.91 4.47 0.33
CA GLN A 126 -28.67 5.07 -0.78
C GLN A 126 -27.78 5.78 -1.80
N VAL A 127 -26.68 6.40 -1.35
CA VAL A 127 -25.66 6.97 -2.26
C VAL A 127 -25.04 5.86 -3.11
N LEU A 128 -24.68 4.73 -2.50
CA LEU A 128 -24.14 3.59 -3.24
C LEU A 128 -25.15 3.00 -4.22
N ASP A 129 -26.44 2.94 -3.86
CA ASP A 129 -27.51 2.51 -4.76
C ASP A 129 -27.61 3.41 -5.99
N THR A 130 -27.54 4.72 -5.81
CA THR A 130 -27.58 5.69 -6.92
C THR A 130 -26.43 5.46 -7.91
N LEU A 131 -25.22 5.15 -7.42
CA LEU A 131 -24.07 4.85 -8.28
C LEU A 131 -24.26 3.55 -9.09
N VAL A 132 -24.92 2.55 -8.50
CA VAL A 132 -25.24 1.30 -9.19
C VAL A 132 -26.33 1.54 -10.23
N ASP A 133 -27.41 2.23 -9.86
CA ASP A 133 -28.54 2.52 -10.74
C ASP A 133 -28.13 3.39 -11.95
N ALA A 134 -27.17 4.30 -11.75
CA ALA A 134 -26.59 5.12 -12.81
C ALA A 134 -25.60 4.36 -13.72
N GLY A 135 -25.30 3.10 -13.44
CA GLY A 135 -24.34 2.28 -14.20
C GLY A 135 -22.87 2.63 -13.96
N VAL A 136 -22.56 3.47 -12.97
CA VAL A 136 -21.18 3.84 -12.60
C VAL A 136 -20.45 2.64 -11.97
N ALA A 137 -21.18 1.78 -11.27
CA ALA A 137 -20.63 0.61 -10.60
C ALA A 137 -21.50 -0.65 -10.79
N ARG A 138 -20.88 -1.82 -10.78
CA ARG A 138 -21.57 -3.10 -11.01
C ARG A 138 -22.20 -3.70 -9.75
N SER A 139 -21.84 -3.18 -8.58
CA SER A 139 -22.35 -3.60 -7.26
C SER A 139 -22.12 -2.51 -6.22
N ARG A 140 -22.77 -2.59 -5.06
CA ARG A 140 -22.52 -1.66 -3.95
C ARG A 140 -21.07 -1.67 -3.44
N SER A 141 -20.41 -2.83 -3.44
CA SER A 141 -18.99 -2.92 -3.07
C SER A 141 -18.09 -2.23 -4.09
N ASP A 142 -18.40 -2.39 -5.38
CA ASP A 142 -17.69 -1.72 -6.48
C ASP A 142 -17.93 -0.19 -6.42
N ALA A 143 -19.16 0.23 -6.10
CA ALA A 143 -19.53 1.63 -5.89
C ALA A 143 -18.75 2.25 -4.73
N LEU A 144 -18.64 1.54 -3.60
CA LEU A 144 -17.86 2.02 -2.46
C LEU A 144 -16.37 2.14 -2.81
N ALA A 145 -15.82 1.14 -3.49
CA ALA A 145 -14.43 1.20 -3.96
C ALA A 145 -14.21 2.38 -4.92
N TRP A 146 -15.16 2.64 -5.82
CA TRP A 146 -15.14 3.80 -6.71
C TRP A 146 -15.15 5.11 -5.93
N SER A 147 -16.04 5.27 -4.95
CA SER A 147 -16.10 6.47 -4.11
C SER A 147 -14.79 6.70 -3.35
N VAL A 148 -14.17 5.65 -2.82
CA VAL A 148 -12.86 5.75 -2.14
C VAL A 148 -11.75 6.17 -3.09
N ARG A 149 -11.69 5.60 -4.31
CA ARG A 149 -10.70 6.01 -5.33
C ARG A 149 -10.89 7.46 -5.75
N LEU A 150 -12.13 7.90 -5.96
CA LEU A 150 -12.45 9.28 -6.31
C LEU A 150 -12.00 10.24 -5.20
N VAL A 151 -12.32 9.93 -3.94
CA VAL A 151 -11.84 10.73 -2.81
C VAL A 151 -10.31 10.74 -2.79
N GLY A 152 -9.67 9.60 -3.00
CA GLY A 152 -8.21 9.47 -3.08
C GLY A 152 -7.56 10.43 -4.09
N GLN A 153 -8.15 10.58 -5.28
CA GLN A 153 -7.67 11.50 -6.32
C GLN A 153 -7.68 12.97 -5.88
N HIS A 154 -8.57 13.35 -4.97
CA HIS A 154 -8.65 14.71 -4.43
C HIS A 154 -7.98 14.84 -3.05
N THR A 155 -7.59 13.72 -2.44
CA THR A 155 -7.07 13.70 -1.07
C THR A 155 -5.68 14.31 -0.98
N GLU A 156 -4.84 14.17 -2.00
CA GLU A 156 -3.50 14.77 -2.02
C GLU A 156 -3.59 16.30 -1.88
N GLU A 157 -4.48 16.95 -2.64
CA GLU A 157 -4.71 18.40 -2.55
C GLU A 157 -5.17 18.83 -1.14
N TRP A 158 -6.02 18.03 -0.50
CA TRP A 158 -6.54 18.35 0.85
C TRP A 158 -5.53 18.05 1.95
N LEU A 159 -4.72 17.00 1.80
CA LEU A 159 -3.66 16.66 2.74
C LEU A 159 -2.53 17.69 2.71
N ASP A 160 -2.19 18.22 1.54
CA ASP A 160 -1.19 19.27 1.42
C ASP A 160 -1.67 20.55 2.11
N LYS A 161 -2.92 20.97 1.87
CA LYS A 161 -3.53 22.09 2.60
C LYS A 161 -3.54 21.88 4.12
N LEU A 162 -3.79 20.65 4.58
CA LEU A 162 -3.77 20.33 6.00
C LEU A 162 -2.35 20.38 6.58
N ARG A 163 -1.34 19.86 5.86
CA ARG A 163 0.08 19.94 6.27
C ARG A 163 0.54 21.39 6.35
N ASP A 164 0.18 22.21 5.36
CA ASP A 164 0.49 23.63 5.35
C ASP A 164 -0.14 24.36 6.54
N ALA A 165 -1.41 24.07 6.84
CA ALA A 165 -2.08 24.62 8.01
C ALA A 165 -1.42 24.18 9.33
N MET A 166 -1.00 22.92 9.44
CA MET A 166 -0.29 22.42 10.62
C MET A 166 1.10 23.05 10.77
N LYS A 167 1.81 23.26 9.67
CA LYS A 167 3.10 23.96 9.67
C LYS A 167 2.95 25.41 10.14
N ALA A 168 1.94 26.12 9.65
CA ALA A 168 1.64 27.48 10.10
C ALA A 168 1.32 27.55 11.61
N VAL A 169 0.63 26.54 12.16
CA VAL A 169 0.38 26.43 13.61
C VAL A 169 1.67 26.20 14.39
N ASP A 170 2.58 25.37 13.87
CA ASP A 170 3.87 25.12 14.52
C ASP A 170 4.80 26.33 14.44
N ASP A 171 4.80 27.08 13.34
CA ASP A 171 5.53 28.35 13.19
C ASP A 171 5.01 29.40 14.21
N LEU A 172 3.70 29.57 14.33
CA LEU A 172 3.06 30.45 15.34
C LEU A 172 3.40 30.05 16.78
N ARG A 173 3.56 28.74 17.06
CA ARG A 173 4.00 28.26 18.37
C ARG A 173 5.47 28.57 18.63
N ALA A 174 6.32 28.51 17.60
CA ALA A 174 7.73 28.86 17.68
C ALA A 174 7.93 30.38 17.90
N GLU A 175 7.03 31.20 17.37
CA GLU A 175 6.98 32.66 17.54
C GLU A 175 6.35 33.14 18.87
N GLY A 176 6.11 32.24 19.84
CA GLY A 176 5.28 32.49 21.02
C GLY A 176 5.58 33.80 21.81
N PRO A 177 4.61 34.28 22.62
CA PRO A 177 4.69 35.56 23.34
C PRO A 177 5.80 35.53 24.39
N GLY A 178 6.99 35.97 23.98
CA GLY A 178 8.22 35.88 24.75
C GLY A 178 9.51 36.22 23.99
N SER A 179 9.44 36.53 22.69
CA SER A 179 10.45 37.36 22.01
C SER A 179 10.34 38.83 22.41
#